data_AF-A0A2K8UHN7-F1
#
_entry.id   AF-A0A2K8UHN7-F1
#
_cell.length_a   1.000
_cell.length_b   1.000
_cell.length_c   1.000
_cell.angle_alpha   90.00
_cell.angle_beta   90.00
_cell.angle_gamma   90.00
#
_symmetry.space_group_name_H-M   'P 1'
#
loop_
_entity.id
_entity.type
_entity.pdbx_description
1 polymer ?
#
loop_
_entity_poly.entity_id
_entity_poly.type
_entity_poly.pdbx_seq_one_letter_code
_entity_poly.pdbx_strand_id
1 'polypeptide(L)' 'MQVEADVSDDGILTAKLPDRYRGRPVRVMIEDEDELASAQWAALTAVLDRVEPQRIAQRSHREILEEVRGFRESE' A
#
# COMPACT_ATOMS: atom_id res chain seq x y z
N MET A 1 1.30 23.31 1.95
CA MET A 1 0.21 24.25 1.60
C MET A 1 -0.73 23.47 0.70
N GLN A 2 -1.99 23.34 1.09
CA GLN A 2 -3.00 22.60 0.33
C GLN A 2 -3.80 23.62 -0.47
N VAL A 3 -3.85 23.45 -1.79
CA VAL A 3 -4.72 24.23 -2.68
C VAL A 3 -5.92 23.35 -2.97
N GLU A 4 -7.11 23.83 -2.63
CA GLU A 4 -8.34 23.16 -3.01
C GLU A 4 -8.55 23.32 -4.52
N ALA A 5 -8.70 22.18 -5.19
CA ALA A 5 -8.99 22.10 -6.61
C ALA A 5 -10.32 21.36 -6.77
N ASP A 6 -11.17 21.90 -7.64
CA ASP A 6 -12.43 21.29 -8.04
C ASP A 6 -12.21 20.58 -9.38
N VAL A 7 -12.73 19.37 -9.50
CA VAL A 7 -12.66 18.58 -10.73
C VAL A 7 -14.10 18.34 -11.20
N SER A 8 -14.43 18.88 -12.37
CA SER A 8 -15.74 18.68 -12.97
C SER A 8 -15.83 17.32 -13.67
N ASP A 9 -17.07 16.87 -13.92
CA ASP A 9 -17.36 15.57 -14.54
C ASP A 9 -16.82 15.41 -15.97
N ASP A 10 -16.45 16.51 -16.63
CA ASP A 10 -15.79 16.55 -17.94
C ASP A 10 -14.24 16.55 -17.85
N GLY A 11 -13.69 16.38 -16.64
CA GLY A 11 -12.26 16.24 -16.39
C GLY A 11 -11.49 17.55 -16.33
N ILE A 12 -12.16 18.70 -16.17
CA ILE A 12 -11.50 20.00 -16.04
C ILE A 12 -11.15 20.26 -14.57
N LEU A 13 -9.85 20.42 -14.28
CA LEU A 13 -9.36 20.79 -12.96
C LEU A 13 -9.26 22.31 -12.82
N THR A 14 -10.01 22.88 -11.87
CA THR A 14 -10.01 24.31 -11.55
C THR A 14 -9.51 24.54 -10.13
N ALA A 15 -8.44 25.32 -9.97
CA ALA A 15 -7.86 25.63 -8.67
C ALA A 15 -7.77 27.14 -8.44
N LYS A 16 -8.14 27.60 -7.24
CA LYS A 16 -7.95 29.01 -6.85
C LYS A 16 -6.58 29.20 -6.23
N LEU A 17 -5.70 29.90 -6.95
CA LEU A 17 -4.38 30.26 -6.44
C LEU A 17 -4.46 31.49 -5.54
N PRO A 18 -3.78 31.50 -4.37
CA PRO A 18 -3.67 32.70 -3.55
C PRO A 18 -2.99 33.85 -4.29
N ASP A 19 -3.42 35.08 -4.02
CA ASP A 19 -2.96 36.28 -4.74
C ASP A 19 -1.44 36.48 -4.74
N ARG A 20 -0.74 35.96 -3.73
CA ARG A 20 0.72 36.01 -3.63
C ARG A 20 1.47 35.29 -4.76
N TYR A 21 0.79 34.46 -5.55
CA TYR A 21 1.36 33.77 -6.70
C TYR A 21 0.99 34.39 -8.05
N ARG A 22 0.18 35.46 -8.08
CA ARG A 22 -0.15 36.18 -9.32
C ARG A 22 1.13 36.70 -9.99
N GLY A 23 1.21 36.55 -11.31
CA GLY A 23 2.35 37.01 -12.10
C GLY A 23 3.63 36.17 -11.96
N ARG A 24 3.58 35.04 -11.23
CA ARG A 24 4.69 34.09 -11.12
C ARG A 24 4.43 32.85 -11.97
N PRO A 25 5.47 32.24 -12.55
CA PRO A 25 5.33 30.95 -13.21
C PRO A 25 4.97 29.88 -12.18
N VAL A 26 3.94 29.08 -12.48
CA VAL A 26 3.49 27.96 -11.66
C VAL A 26 3.63 26.68 -12.49
N ARG A 27 4.13 25.60 -11.87
CA ARG A 27 4.18 24.27 -12.46
C ARG A 27 3.05 23.43 -11.86
N VAL A 28 2.21 22.87 -12.72
CA VAL A 28 1.18 21.89 -12.33
C VAL A 28 1.70 20.51 -12.69
N MET A 29 1.58 19.56 -11.77
CA MET A 29 1.92 18.16 -11.97
C MET A 29 0.70 17.34 -11.56
N ILE A 30 0.26 16.48 -12.46
CA ILE A 30 -0.88 15.57 -12.26
C ILE A 30 -0.26 14.18 -12.22
N GLU A 31 -0.49 13.47 -11.13
CA GLU A 31 -0.01 12.10 -10.94
C GLU A 31 -1.24 11.20 -10.79
N ASP A 32 -1.29 10.09 -11.52
CA ASP A 32 -2.34 9.08 -11.36
C ASP A 32 -2.10 8.31 -10.06
N GLU A 33 -3.08 8.35 -9.15
CA GLU A 33 -3.02 7.61 -7.89
C GLU A 33 -2.90 6.09 -8.12
N ASP A 34 -3.43 5.59 -9.24
CA ASP A 34 -3.37 4.19 -9.65
C ASP A 34 -1.94 3.68 -9.91
N GLU A 35 -1.04 4.51 -10.45
CA GLU A 35 0.37 4.14 -10.63
C GLU A 35 1.09 4.01 -9.28
N LEU A 36 0.74 4.88 -8.32
CA LEU A 36 1.32 4.87 -6.98
C LEU A 36 0.85 3.65 -6.17
N ALA A 37 -0.44 3.33 -6.25
CA ALA A 37 -1.01 2.12 -5.64
C ALA A 37 -0.39 0.86 -6.24
N SER A 38 -0.22 0.79 -7.55
CA SER A 38 0.42 -0.33 -8.24
C SER A 38 1.86 -0.57 -7.76
N ALA A 39 2.65 0.50 -7.59
CA ALA A 39 4.02 0.41 -7.07
C ALA A 39 4.06 -0.08 -5.59
N GLN A 40 3.10 0.36 -4.77
CA GLN A 40 2.99 -0.08 -3.37
C GLN A 40 2.58 -1.56 -3.27
N TRP A 41 1.63 -2.01 -4.10
CA TRP A 41 1.25 -3.42 -4.18
C TRP A 41 2.38 -4.29 -4.69
N ALA A 42 3.13 -3.84 -5.70
CA ALA A 42 4.33 -4.53 -6.17
C ALA A 42 5.39 -4.67 -5.07
N ALA A 43 5.60 -3.62 -4.27
CA ALA A 43 6.51 -3.67 -3.12
C ALA A 43 6.01 -4.64 -2.03
N LEU A 44 4.71 -4.67 -1.74
CA LEU A 44 4.12 -5.59 -0.78
C LEU A 44 4.26 -7.05 -1.23
N THR A 45 3.97 -7.35 -2.50
CA THR A 45 4.14 -8.68 -3.09
C THR A 45 5.60 -9.12 -3.00
N ALA A 46 6.56 -8.25 -3.33
CA ALA A 46 7.98 -8.58 -3.20
C ALA A 46 8.42 -8.85 -1.75
N VAL A 47 7.76 -8.25 -0.76
CA VAL A 47 7.99 -8.58 0.66
C VAL A 47 7.38 -9.93 1.01
N LEU A 48 6.17 -10.22 0.55
CA LEU A 48 5.50 -11.50 0.78
C LEU A 48 6.27 -12.67 0.13
N ASP A 49 6.72 -12.51 -1.11
CA ASP A 49 7.55 -13.48 -1.83
C ASP A 49 8.90 -13.74 -1.11
N ARG A 50 9.44 -12.73 -0.40
CA ARG A 50 10.66 -12.90 0.42
C ARG A 50 10.40 -13.61 1.75
N VAL A 51 9.16 -13.58 2.25
CA VAL A 51 8.77 -14.27 3.48
C VAL A 51 8.33 -15.71 3.19
N GLU A 52 7.78 -15.98 2.01
CA GLU A 52 7.35 -17.31 1.57
C GLU A 52 8.43 -18.41 1.57
N PRO A 53 9.75 -18.17 1.35
CA PRO A 53 10.76 -19.21 1.53
C PRO A 53 11.00 -19.58 2.99
N GLN A 54 10.41 -18.88 3.97
CA GLN A 54 10.26 -19.42 5.33
C GLN A 54 9.20 -20.51 5.28
N ARG A 55 9.63 -21.68 4.81
CA ARG A 55 8.90 -22.94 4.85
C ARG A 55 8.17 -23.05 6.18
N ILE A 56 6.88 -22.74 6.18
CA ILE A 56 5.97 -23.34 7.16
C ILE A 56 6.17 -24.83 6.90
N ALA A 57 6.89 -25.49 7.80
CA ALA A 57 7.06 -26.93 7.72
C ALA A 57 5.65 -27.48 7.59
N GLN A 58 5.34 -28.15 6.48
CA GLN A 58 4.03 -28.75 6.27
C GLN A 58 3.91 -29.88 7.30
N ARG A 59 3.47 -29.52 8.51
CA ARG A 59 3.20 -30.47 9.57
C ARG A 59 1.91 -31.17 9.19
N SER A 60 1.97 -32.48 9.11
CA SER A 60 0.78 -33.31 9.00
C SER A 60 -0.11 -33.06 10.23
N HIS A 61 -1.41 -33.29 10.05
CA HIS A 61 -2.37 -33.18 11.15
C HIS A 61 -1.96 -34.00 12.38
N ARG A 62 -1.31 -35.15 12.16
CA ARG A 62 -0.78 -36.01 13.21
C ARG A 62 0.35 -35.35 14.01
N GLU A 63 1.32 -34.73 13.34
CA GLU A 63 2.44 -34.05 14.00
C GLU A 63 1.96 -32.88 14.87
N ILE A 64 0.94 -32.14 14.40
CA ILE A 64 0.33 -31.06 15.17
C ILE A 64 -0.30 -31.59 16.47
N LEU A 65 -1.02 -32.72 16.40
CA LEU A 65 -1.67 -33.29 17.58
C LEU A 65 -0.67 -33.90 18.59
N GLU A 66 0.42 -34.51 18.11
CA GLU A 66 1.47 -35.06 18.97
C GLU A 66 2.20 -33.95 19.74
N GLU A 67 2.49 -32.81 19.11
CA GLU A 67 3.13 -31.65 19.76
C GLU A 67 2.20 -30.98 20.78
N VAL A 68 0.93 -30.79 20.45
CA VAL A 68 -0.07 -30.23 21.38
C VAL A 68 -0.26 -31.15 22.59
N ARG A 69 -0.24 -32.48 22.38
CA ARG A 69 -0.32 -33.43 23.48
C ARG A 69 0.94 -33.40 24.34
N GLY A 70 2.13 -33.40 23.73
CA GLY A 70 3.40 -33.30 24.44
C GLY A 70 3.53 -32.02 25.27
N PHE A 71 3.01 -30.89 24.76
CA PHE A 71 2.94 -29.64 25.51
C PHE A 71 2.02 -29.73 26.74
N ARG A 72 0.84 -30.35 26.61
CA ARG A 72 -0.10 -30.53 27.73
C ARG A 72 0.38 -31.53 28.78
N GLU A 73 1.26 -32.46 28.42
CA GLU A 73 1.78 -33.49 29.32
C GLU A 73 3.11 -33.09 29.98
N SER A 74 3.70 -31.95 29.57
CA SER A 74 4.94 -31.39 30.15
C SER A 74 4.72 -30.21 31.12
N GLU A 75 3.46 -29.79 31.32
CA GLU A 75 3.00 -28.99 32.47
C GLU A 75 2.33 -29.88 33.52
#